data_AF-A0A7S1SIR4-F1
#
_entry.id   AF-A0A7S1SIR4-F1
#
_cell.length_a   1.000
_cell.length_b   1.000
_cell.length_c   1.000
_cell.angle_alpha   90.00
_cell.angle_beta   90.00
_cell.angle_gamma   90.00
#
_symmetry.space_group_name_H-M   'P 1'
#
loop_
_entity.id
_entity.type
_entity.pdbx_description
1 polymer ?
#
loop_
_entity_poly.entity_id
_entity_poly.type
_entity_poly.pdbx_seq_one_letter_code
_entity_poly.pdbx_strand_id
1 'polypeptide(L)'
;MLLRSSLRPRASQVLLILLLLGVGVHAVRGPSGDRAGDLIGWMGETHRGPAKTSDSQEVRGEPVVEVLSWEPRAFLYHSFLSHEECDHLIQEATPRLTRSGVVDNDTGGSLRDKSRTSSGAFLQQRSDTII
;
A
#
# COMPACT_ATOMS: atom_id res chain seq x y z
N MET A 1 -3.71 -60.02 -15.60
CA MET A 1 -3.34 -59.82 -17.01
C MET A 1 -4.25 -58.75 -17.58
N LEU A 2 -3.66 -57.67 -18.09
CA LEU A 2 -4.30 -56.39 -18.44
C LEU A 2 -5.16 -56.50 -19.70
N LEU A 3 -6.40 -56.01 -19.68
CA LEU A 3 -7.11 -55.65 -20.92
C LEU A 3 -7.34 -54.14 -20.94
N ARG A 4 -6.33 -53.41 -21.44
CA ARG A 4 -6.45 -52.00 -21.77
C ARG A 4 -7.32 -51.88 -23.01
N SER A 5 -8.62 -51.64 -22.84
CA SER A 5 -9.49 -51.24 -23.95
C SER A 5 -9.14 -49.80 -24.33
N SER A 6 -8.40 -49.63 -25.43
CA SER A 6 -8.08 -48.32 -25.98
C SER A 6 -9.35 -47.66 -26.53
N LEU A 7 -9.92 -46.71 -25.78
CA LEU A 7 -10.90 -45.77 -26.33
C LEU A 7 -10.16 -44.81 -27.26
N ARG A 8 -10.18 -45.10 -28.56
CA ARG A 8 -9.80 -44.13 -29.59
C ARG A 8 -11.01 -43.21 -29.80
N PRO A 9 -10.94 -41.91 -29.47
CA PRO A 9 -12.08 -41.02 -29.67
C PRO A 9 -12.41 -40.97 -31.16
N ARG A 10 -13.68 -41.18 -31.50
CA ARG A 10 -14.15 -41.03 -32.90
C ARG A 10 -14.04 -39.56 -33.29
N ALA A 11 -13.77 -39.24 -34.56
CA ALA A 11 -13.56 -37.87 -35.03
C ALA A 11 -14.67 -36.88 -34.60
N SER A 12 -15.91 -37.36 -34.48
CA SER A 12 -17.05 -36.59 -33.95
C SER A 12 -16.89 -36.18 -32.47
N GLN A 13 -16.30 -37.03 -31.63
CA GLN A 13 -16.02 -36.70 -30.23
C GLN A 13 -14.89 -35.67 -30.10
N VAL A 14 -13.88 -35.73 -30.97
CA VAL A 14 -12.80 -34.72 -31.00
C VAL A 14 -13.36 -33.35 -31.41
N LEU A 15 -14.26 -33.32 -32.41
CA LEU A 15 -14.91 -32.08 -32.85
C LEU A 15 -15.80 -31.47 -31.75
N LEU A 16 -16.56 -32.30 -31.02
CA LEU A 16 -17.41 -31.85 -29.91
C LEU A 16 -16.56 -31.27 -28.76
N ILE A 17 -15.43 -31.90 -28.43
CA ILE A 17 -14.50 -31.41 -27.40
C ILE A 17 -13.88 -30.07 -27.83
N LEU A 18 -13.50 -29.92 -29.10
CA LEU A 18 -12.96 -28.65 -29.62
C LEU A 18 -14.02 -27.53 -29.61
N LEU A 19 -15.29 -27.84 -29.92
CA LEU A 19 -16.40 -26.89 -29.82
C LEU A 19 -16.67 -26.48 -28.36
N LEU A 20 -16.65 -27.43 -27.42
CA LEU A 20 -16.85 -27.15 -25.99
C LEU A 20 -15.69 -26.33 -25.39
N LEU A 21 -14.44 -26.60 -25.79
CA LEU A 21 -13.28 -25.81 -25.36
C LEU A 21 -13.22 -24.44 -26.04
N GLY A 22 -13.64 -24.32 -27.31
CA GLY A 22 -13.65 -23.06 -28.06
C GLY A 22 -14.73 -22.08 -27.60
N VAL A 23 -15.90 -22.57 -27.16
CA VAL A 23 -16.98 -21.73 -26.63
C VAL A 23 -16.70 -21.28 -25.18
N GLY A 24 -15.95 -22.06 -24.41
CA GLY A 24 -15.60 -21.73 -23.02
C GLY A 24 -14.70 -20.51 -22.83
N VAL A 25 -13.97 -20.08 -23.86
CA VAL A 25 -13.02 -18.95 -23.77
C VAL A 25 -13.69 -17.58 -23.99
N HIS A 26 -14.90 -17.53 -24.57
CA HIS A 26 -15.57 -16.26 -24.88
C HIS A 26 -16.64 -15.80 -23.87
N ALA A 27 -17.04 -16.64 -22.92
CA ALA A 27 -18.20 -16.34 -22.06
C ALA A 27 -17.85 -15.92 -20.62
N VAL A 28 -16.58 -15.70 -20.27
CA VAL A 28 -16.19 -15.13 -18.96
C VAL A 28 -15.57 -13.74 -19.18
N ARG A 29 -16.37 -12.82 -19.71
CA ARG A 29 -16.12 -11.38 -19.53
C ARG A 29 -16.82 -10.99 -18.22
N GLY A 30 -16.21 -11.34 -17.09
CA GLY A 30 -16.58 -10.73 -15.81
C GLY A 30 -16.43 -9.20 -15.91
N PRO A 31 -17.14 -8.40 -15.11
CA PRO A 31 -17.01 -6.95 -15.13
C PRO A 31 -15.52 -6.63 -14.96
N SER A 32 -14.90 -6.12 -16.03
CA SER A 32 -13.58 -5.53 -16.00
C SER A 32 -13.72 -4.25 -15.18
N GLY A 33 -13.70 -4.40 -13.85
CA GLY A 33 -13.40 -3.29 -12.98
C GLY A 33 -11.99 -2.86 -13.33
N ASP A 34 -11.85 -1.63 -13.82
CA ASP A 34 -10.61 -0.88 -14.03
C ASP A 34 -9.82 -0.66 -12.72
N ARG A 35 -9.77 -1.67 -11.83
CA ARG A 35 -9.02 -1.65 -10.57
C ARG A 35 -7.65 -2.30 -10.70
N ALA A 36 -7.36 -2.93 -11.85
CA ALA A 36 -6.02 -3.47 -12.11
C ALA A 36 -4.96 -2.35 -12.25
N GLY A 37 -5.38 -1.14 -12.65
CA GLY A 37 -4.52 0.05 -12.68
C GLY A 37 -4.30 0.70 -11.32
N ASP A 38 -5.09 0.33 -10.31
CA ASP A 38 -5.08 0.93 -8.97
C ASP A 38 -4.06 0.27 -8.02
N LEU A 39 -3.29 -0.69 -8.52
CA LEU A 39 -2.25 -1.37 -7.74
C LEU A 39 -0.98 -0.53 -7.73
N ILE A 40 -0.66 0.01 -6.55
CA ILE A 40 0.59 0.76 -6.29
C ILE A 40 1.78 -0.07 -6.78
N GLY A 41 2.41 0.40 -7.86
CA GLY A 41 3.64 -0.17 -8.40
C GLY A 41 3.52 -1.24 -9.49
N TRP A 42 2.32 -1.64 -9.93
CA TRP A 42 2.22 -2.57 -11.09
C TRP A 42 2.61 -1.91 -12.42
N MET A 43 2.51 -0.58 -12.52
CA MET A 43 2.68 0.17 -13.78
C MET A 43 3.80 1.23 -13.77
N GLY A 44 4.69 1.21 -12.77
CA GLY A 44 5.83 2.13 -12.70
C GLY A 44 5.59 3.43 -11.91
N GLU A 45 6.64 4.25 -11.80
CA GLU A 45 6.86 5.36 -10.85
C GLU A 45 5.91 6.57 -11.01
N THR A 46 4.98 6.53 -11.97
CA THR A 46 4.10 7.67 -12.30
C THR A 46 2.62 7.27 -12.28
N HIS A 47 2.09 6.79 -11.16
CA HIS A 47 0.64 6.68 -11.00
C HIS A 47 0.07 7.98 -10.43
N ARG A 48 -0.29 8.92 -11.31
CA ARG A 48 -1.11 10.08 -10.93
C ARG A 48 -2.57 9.67 -11.04
N GLY A 49 -3.21 9.38 -9.91
CA GLY A 49 -4.65 9.13 -9.86
C GLY A 49 -5.43 10.30 -10.47
N PRO A 50 -6.62 10.07 -11.05
CA PRO A 50 -7.37 11.11 -11.74
C PRO A 50 -7.71 12.24 -10.78
N ALA A 51 -7.24 13.46 -11.09
CA ALA A 51 -7.61 14.67 -10.37
C ALA A 51 -9.10 14.92 -10.57
N LYS A 52 -9.91 14.68 -9.53
CA LYS A 52 -11.33 15.04 -9.56
C LYS A 52 -11.49 16.50 -9.12
N THR A 53 -11.94 17.32 -10.06
CA THR A 53 -12.56 18.61 -9.78
C THR A 53 -13.99 18.38 -9.31
N SER A 54 -14.31 18.68 -8.05
CA SER A 54 -15.58 19.34 -7.67
C SER A 54 -15.75 19.42 -6.16
N ASP A 55 -15.80 20.66 -5.71
CA ASP A 55 -16.81 21.23 -4.80
C ASP A 55 -16.92 20.72 -3.35
N SER A 56 -16.50 21.62 -2.45
CA SER A 56 -17.07 21.91 -1.13
C SER A 56 -17.48 20.73 -0.23
N GLN A 57 -16.50 19.95 0.20
CA GLN A 57 -16.44 19.44 1.57
C GLN A 57 -14.98 19.12 1.89
N GLU A 58 -14.51 19.43 3.09
CA GLU A 58 -13.17 19.08 3.59
C GLU A 58 -13.10 17.57 3.82
N VAL A 59 -13.29 16.82 2.75
CA VAL A 59 -13.14 15.38 2.67
C VAL A 59 -11.66 15.15 2.67
N ARG A 60 -11.17 14.27 3.56
CA ARG A 60 -9.82 13.71 3.49
C ARG A 60 -9.48 13.52 2.02
N GLY A 61 -8.53 14.32 1.52
CA GLY A 61 -8.11 14.21 0.12
C GLY A 61 -7.81 12.74 -0.14
N GLU A 62 -8.33 12.19 -1.23
CA GLU A 62 -8.14 10.78 -1.56
C GLU A 62 -6.66 10.42 -1.34
N PRO A 63 -6.34 9.38 -0.55
CA PRO A 63 -4.97 9.12 -0.16
C PRO A 63 -4.13 8.84 -1.40
N VAL A 64 -3.28 9.80 -1.78
CA VAL A 64 -2.38 9.68 -2.93
C VAL A 64 -1.05 9.14 -2.44
N VAL A 65 -0.63 8.02 -3.01
CA VAL A 65 0.69 7.43 -2.78
C VAL A 65 1.57 7.68 -4.00
N GLU A 66 2.68 8.34 -3.79
CA GLU A 66 3.71 8.59 -4.80
C GLU A 66 4.90 7.64 -4.57
N VAL A 67 5.36 6.98 -5.63
CA VAL A 67 6.52 6.10 -5.57
C VAL A 67 7.78 6.93 -5.80
N LEU A 68 8.69 6.98 -4.83
CA LEU A 68 9.92 7.78 -4.92
C LEU A 68 11.11 6.97 -5.42
N SER A 69 11.24 5.71 -4.99
CA SER A 69 12.29 4.81 -5.45
C SER A 69 11.92 3.37 -5.13
N TRP A 70 12.37 2.44 -5.98
CA TRP A 70 12.32 1.00 -5.71
C TRP A 70 13.58 0.48 -5.01
N GLU A 71 14.69 1.21 -5.14
CA GLU A 71 15.97 0.86 -4.52
C GLU A 71 16.72 2.14 -4.09
N PRO A 72 16.65 2.54 -2.80
CA PRO A 72 15.87 1.93 -1.73
C PRO A 72 14.35 2.08 -1.93
N ARG A 73 13.54 1.14 -1.43
CA ARG A 73 12.07 1.24 -1.50
C ARG A 73 11.58 2.43 -0.67
N ALA A 74 11.03 3.44 -1.34
CA ALA A 74 10.56 4.68 -0.73
C ALA A 74 9.25 5.14 -1.39
N PHE A 75 8.27 5.51 -0.55
CA PHE A 75 6.95 5.98 -0.96
C PHE A 75 6.58 7.23 -0.16
N LEU A 76 5.95 8.21 -0.81
CA LEU A 76 5.41 9.39 -0.18
C LEU A 76 3.88 9.30 -0.12
N TYR A 77 3.33 9.30 1.09
CA TYR A 77 1.89 9.33 1.32
C TYR A 77 1.45 10.78 1.51
N HIS A 78 0.75 11.32 0.53
CA HIS A 78 0.18 12.65 0.61
C HIS A 78 -1.05 12.64 1.52
N SER A 79 -1.21 13.69 2.33
CA SER A 79 -2.36 13.86 3.23
C SER A 79 -2.61 12.65 4.15
N PHE A 80 -1.54 12.02 4.64
CA PHE A 80 -1.63 10.85 5.51
C PHE A 80 -2.33 11.16 6.85
N LEU A 81 -2.07 12.33 7.42
CA LEU A 81 -2.77 12.88 8.59
C LEU A 81 -3.54 14.13 8.18
N SER A 82 -4.68 14.37 8.82
CA SER A 82 -5.38 15.65 8.74
C SER A 82 -4.61 16.75 9.49
N HIS A 83 -4.95 18.01 9.25
CA HIS A 83 -4.31 19.13 9.96
C HIS A 83 -4.61 19.05 11.47
N GLU A 84 -5.82 18.64 11.84
CA GLU A 84 -6.25 18.48 13.23
C GLU A 84 -5.49 17.36 13.93
N GLU A 85 -5.26 16.23 13.26
CA GLU A 85 -4.45 15.12 13.77
C GLU A 85 -2.98 15.55 13.98
N CYS A 86 -2.44 16.36 13.07
CA CYS A 86 -1.11 16.95 13.22
C CYS A 86 -1.02 17.89 14.43
N ASP A 87 -1.98 18.79 14.58
CA ASP A 87 -2.03 19.74 15.70
C ASP A 87 -2.18 19.01 17.04
N HIS A 88 -3.03 17.97 17.09
CA HIS A 88 -3.21 17.11 18.27
C HIS A 88 -1.88 16.46 18.69
N LEU A 89 -1.16 15.84 17.73
CA LEU A 89 0.15 15.25 17.98
C LEU A 89 1.16 16.25 18.55
N ILE A 90 1.17 17.48 18.03
CA ILE A 90 2.07 18.54 18.50
C ILE A 90 1.70 18.95 19.93
N GLN A 91 0.42 19.18 20.22
CA GLN A 91 -0.05 19.57 21.54
C GLN A 91 0.27 18.52 22.59
N GLU A 92 0.03 17.25 22.29
CA GLU A 92 0.30 16.11 23.17
C GLU A 92 1.80 15.92 23.45
N ALA A 93 2.65 16.10 22.43
CA ALA A 93 4.08 15.86 22.53
C ALA A 93 4.83 17.03 23.19
N THR A 94 4.43 18.28 22.92
CA THR A 94 5.11 19.50 23.36
C THR A 94 5.52 19.52 24.84
N PRO A 95 4.63 19.23 25.82
CA PRO A 95 5.00 19.27 27.24
C PRO A 95 6.02 18.20 27.65
N ARG A 96 6.20 17.15 26.84
CA ARG A 96 7.09 16.01 27.10
C ARG A 96 8.39 16.06 26.30
N LEU A 97 8.59 17.08 25.47
CA LEU A 97 9.79 17.20 24.63
C LEU A 97 11.04 17.33 25.51
N THR A 98 11.96 16.39 25.33
CA THR A 98 13.28 16.43 25.97
C THR A 98 14.37 16.39 24.91
N ARG A 99 15.54 16.94 25.24
CA ARG A 99 16.68 16.91 24.31
C ARG A 99 17.11 15.46 24.10
N SER A 100 17.14 15.05 22.84
CA SER A 100 17.57 13.71 22.47
C SER A 100 19.05 13.50 22.78
N GLY A 101 19.40 12.40 23.46
CA GLY A 101 20.79 11.98 23.72
C GLY A 101 21.08 10.62 23.11
N VAL A 102 22.26 10.41 22.52
CA VAL A 102 22.69 9.09 22.04
C VAL A 102 23.26 8.29 23.21
N VAL A 103 23.27 6.97 23.09
CA VAL A 103 23.92 6.14 24.10
C VAL A 103 25.44 6.22 23.88
N ASP A 104 26.18 6.53 24.92
CA ASP A 104 27.64 6.50 24.95
C ASP A 104 28.11 5.04 24.97
N ASN A 105 29.03 4.68 24.08
CA ASN A 105 29.50 3.29 23.94
C ASN A 105 30.36 2.82 25.12
N ASP A 106 31.06 3.72 25.79
CA ASP A 106 32.00 3.39 26.87
C ASP A 106 31.31 3.36 28.23
N THR A 107 30.38 4.30 28.45
CA THR A 107 29.70 4.47 29.76
C THR A 107 28.28 3.91 29.79
N GLY A 108 27.67 3.64 28.63
CA GLY A 108 26.26 3.27 28.51
C GLY A 108 25.28 4.38 28.90
N GLY A 109 25.78 5.58 29.21
CA GLY A 109 24.99 6.74 29.59
C GLY A 109 24.40 7.49 28.40
N SER A 110 23.60 8.52 28.68
CA SER A 110 23.04 9.40 27.64
C SER A 110 23.99 10.56 27.37
N LEU A 111 24.56 10.60 26.17
CA LEU A 111 25.45 11.64 25.67
C LEU A 111 24.70 12.60 24.74
N ARG A 112 25.00 13.90 24.83
CA ARG A 112 24.48 14.89 23.87
C ARG A 112 25.32 14.86 22.61
N ASP A 113 24.74 14.35 21.53
CA ASP A 113 25.39 14.25 20.23
C ASP A 113 25.19 15.49 19.36
N LYS A 114 26.15 15.77 18.47
CA LYS A 114 26.08 16.91 17.52
C LYS A 114 25.28 16.60 16.25
N SER A 115 25.12 15.33 15.89
CA SER A 115 24.30 14.89 14.74
C SER A 115 22.81 14.81 15.10
N ARG A 116 22.47 14.42 16.34
CA ARG A 116 21.09 14.39 16.84
C ARG A 116 20.75 15.58 17.73
N THR A 117 20.37 16.69 17.09
CA THR A 117 20.13 17.98 17.77
C THR A 117 18.67 18.25 18.11
N SER A 118 17.74 17.44 17.60
CA SER A 118 16.31 17.59 17.85
C SER A 118 15.90 17.23 19.29
N SER A 119 14.77 17.78 19.71
CA SER A 119 14.04 17.30 20.88
C SER A 119 12.98 16.30 20.46
N GLY A 120 12.65 15.35 21.32
CA GLY A 120 11.65 14.32 21.04
C GLY A 120 10.86 13.92 22.29
N ALA A 121 9.71 13.31 22.05
CA ALA A 121 8.85 12.69 23.06
C ALA A 121 8.32 11.36 22.51
N PHE A 122 8.06 10.40 23.40
CA PHE A 122 7.38 9.16 23.03
C PHE A 122 5.91 9.25 23.42
N LEU A 123 5.05 8.82 22.50
CA LEU A 123 3.62 8.64 22.73
C LEU A 123 3.33 7.15 22.93
N GLN A 124 2.40 6.85 23.84
CA GLN A 124 1.95 5.48 24.05
C GLN A 124 1.00 5.09 22.91
N GLN A 125 1.13 3.88 22.39
CA GLN A 125 0.19 3.38 21.38
C GLN A 125 -1.23 3.36 21.95
N ARG A 126 -2.20 3.83 21.16
CA ARG A 126 -3.63 3.88 21.54
C ARG A 126 -3.87 4.66 22.84
N SER A 127 -3.14 5.76 23.05
CA SER A 127 -3.37 6.65 24.19
C SER A 127 -4.73 7.33 24.13
N ASP A 128 -5.22 7.61 22.91
CA ASP A 128 -6.48 8.25 22.65
C ASP A 128 -7.17 7.65 21.41
N THR A 129 -8.25 8.28 20.97
CA THR A 129 -9.05 7.88 19.81
C THR A 129 -8.84 8.77 18.58
N ILE A 130 -8.00 9.80 18.68
CA ILE A 130 -7.75 10.75 17.59
C ILE A 130 -6.70 10.17 16.63
N ILE A 131 -5.67 9.50 17.16
CA ILE A 131 -4.56 8.89 16.39
C ILE A 131 -4.26 7.43 16.75
#